data_AF-R9JDP6-F1
#
_entry.id   AF-R9JDP6-F1
#
_cell.length_a   1.000
_cell.length_b   1.000
_cell.length_c   1.000
_cell.angle_alpha   90.00
_cell.angle_beta   90.00
_cell.angle_gamma   90.00
#
_symmetry.space_group_name_H-M   'P 1'
#
loop_
_entity.id
_entity.type
_entity.pdbx_description
1 polymer ?
#
loop_
_entity_poly.entity_id
_entity_poly.type
_entity_poly.pdbx_seq_one_letter_code
_entity_poly.pdbx_strand_id
1 'polypeptide(L)'
;MIEMPVAASGVPAGDEHPSLLIGTGPSQYDYEGVTPGHMNMFVHWAPEEIEKMGPFTEIHMDRPLEETIQEMIAHGGKLILDKTKSALAKPLDDSRQSWEIHAVVEDPAGNYLYLWKCPSSRTWDELETEYDVE
;
A
#
# COMPACT_ATOMS: atom_id res chain seq x y z
N MET A 1 -6.15 12.32 -13.67
CA MET A 1 -6.59 12.39 -12.27
C MET A 1 -7.99 11.83 -12.22
N ILE A 2 -8.22 10.84 -11.37
CA ILE A 2 -9.48 10.12 -11.25
C ILE A 2 -9.94 10.26 -9.81
N GLU A 3 -11.19 10.68 -9.58
CA GLU A 3 -11.79 10.64 -8.24
C GLU A 3 -12.00 9.19 -7.83
N MET A 4 -11.50 8.83 -6.65
CA MET A 4 -11.53 7.45 -6.18
C MET A 4 -12.95 7.07 -5.73
N PRO A 5 -13.43 5.84 -6.04
CA PRO A 5 -14.67 5.32 -5.47
C PRO A 5 -14.63 5.33 -3.94
N VAL A 6 -15.79 5.58 -3.31
CA VAL A 6 -15.95 5.62 -1.85
C VAL A 6 -15.37 4.39 -1.15
N ALA A 7 -15.48 3.21 -1.77
CA ALA A 7 -14.95 1.96 -1.24
C ALA A 7 -13.41 1.96 -1.07
N ALA A 8 -12.69 2.72 -1.89
CA ALA A 8 -11.24 2.81 -1.86
C ALA A 8 -10.74 4.07 -1.16
N SER A 9 -11.49 5.18 -1.24
CA SER A 9 -11.12 6.44 -0.60
C SER A 9 -11.60 6.59 0.84
N GLY A 10 -12.68 5.91 1.21
CA GLY A 10 -13.46 6.22 2.41
C GLY A 10 -14.15 7.59 2.37
N VAL A 11 -14.06 8.32 1.26
CA VAL A 11 -14.58 9.69 1.09
C VAL A 11 -15.80 9.66 0.16
N PRO A 12 -16.94 10.29 0.55
CA PRO A 12 -18.13 10.37 -0.31
C PRO A 12 -17.85 11.07 -1.64
N ALA A 13 -18.56 10.66 -2.70
CA ALA A 13 -18.45 11.30 -4.00
C ALA A 13 -18.90 12.76 -3.95
N GLY A 14 -18.10 13.66 -4.55
CA GLY A 14 -18.39 15.11 -4.60
C GLY A 14 -18.03 15.89 -3.33
N ASP A 15 -17.24 15.31 -2.43
CA ASP A 15 -16.63 16.04 -1.30
C ASP A 15 -15.74 17.21 -1.81
N GLU A 16 -15.60 18.28 -1.03
CA GLU A 16 -14.71 19.40 -1.40
C GLU A 16 -13.22 18.98 -1.40
N HIS A 17 -12.90 17.87 -0.74
CA HIS A 17 -11.58 17.29 -0.58
C HIS A 17 -11.57 15.80 -0.98
N PRO A 18 -11.82 15.49 -2.27
CA PRO A 18 -11.87 14.12 -2.73
C PRO A 18 -10.48 13.46 -2.62
N SER A 19 -10.48 12.14 -2.45
CA SER A 19 -9.27 11.34 -2.66
C SER A 19 -9.10 11.04 -4.14
N LEU A 20 -7.86 11.13 -4.62
CA LEU A 20 -7.55 11.13 -6.05
C LEU A 20 -6.51 10.07 -6.37
N LEU A 21 -6.68 9.42 -7.52
CA LEU A 21 -5.60 8.69 -8.18
C LEU A 21 -4.93 9.61 -9.21
N ILE A 22 -3.63 9.82 -9.06
CA ILE A 22 -2.81 10.57 -10.00
C ILE A 22 -1.81 9.62 -10.65
N GLY A 23 -1.96 9.40 -11.95
CA GLY A 23 -0.96 8.73 -12.77
C GLY A 23 0.07 9.72 -13.30
N THR A 24 1.34 9.32 -13.37
CA THR A 24 2.38 10.06 -14.11
C THR A 24 2.34 9.81 -15.63
N GLY A 25 1.39 8.98 -16.11
CA GLY A 25 1.11 8.71 -17.52
C GLY A 25 -0.25 8.04 -17.71
N PRO A 26 -0.47 7.28 -18.81
CA PRO A 26 -1.71 6.54 -19.02
C PRO A 26 -1.95 5.53 -17.88
N SER A 27 -3.10 5.64 -17.24
CA SER A 27 -3.50 4.85 -16.09
C SER A 27 -4.94 4.40 -16.22
N GLN A 28 -5.27 3.25 -15.66
CA GLN A 28 -6.63 2.74 -15.58
C GLN A 28 -7.18 2.93 -14.16
N TYR A 29 -8.50 2.78 -14.02
CA TYR A 29 -9.20 2.99 -12.73
C TYR A 29 -8.95 1.86 -11.73
N ASP A 30 -8.51 0.71 -12.22
CA ASP A 30 -8.07 -0.49 -11.50
C ASP A 30 -6.60 -0.41 -11.08
N TYR A 31 -6.11 0.80 -10.80
CA TYR A 31 -4.93 1.06 -9.98
C TYR A 31 -3.55 0.75 -10.60
N GLU A 32 -3.49 0.05 -11.74
CA GLU A 32 -2.21 -0.36 -12.32
C GLU A 32 -1.67 0.59 -13.41
N GLY A 33 -0.35 0.81 -13.38
CA GLY A 33 0.36 1.50 -14.43
C GLY A 33 0.48 0.60 -15.66
N VAL A 34 -0.27 0.90 -16.73
CA VAL A 34 -0.27 0.04 -17.94
C VAL A 34 1.02 0.16 -18.77
N THR A 35 1.91 1.08 -18.41
CA THR A 35 3.17 1.35 -19.10
C THR A 35 4.31 1.48 -18.10
N PRO A 36 5.42 0.73 -18.27
CA PRO A 36 6.60 0.85 -17.40
C PRO A 36 7.11 2.28 -17.30
N GLY A 37 7.40 2.73 -16.08
CA GLY A 37 7.86 4.09 -15.79
C GLY A 37 6.75 5.10 -15.52
N HIS A 38 5.49 4.74 -15.71
CA HIS A 38 4.35 5.50 -15.20
C HIS A 38 3.85 4.88 -13.89
N MET A 39 3.72 5.72 -12.86
CA MET A 39 3.31 5.31 -11.52
C MET A 39 1.99 5.97 -11.17
N ASN A 40 1.12 5.23 -10.50
CA ASN A 40 -0.06 5.76 -9.86
C ASN A 40 0.26 6.16 -8.43
N MET A 41 -0.35 7.25 -7.97
CA MET A 41 -0.20 7.75 -6.62
C MET A 41 -1.59 8.02 -6.05
N PHE A 42 -1.85 7.47 -4.87
CA PHE A 42 -2.96 7.90 -4.05
C PHE A 42 -2.64 9.26 -3.44
N VAL A 43 -3.56 10.20 -3.61
CA VAL A 43 -3.45 11.55 -3.06
C VAL A 43 -4.71 11.84 -2.27
N HIS A 44 -4.53 12.14 -0.99
CA HIS A 44 -5.58 12.50 -0.07
C HIS A 44 -5.32 13.92 0.43
N TRP A 45 -6.39 14.66 0.67
CA TRP A 45 -6.28 15.93 1.37
C TRP A 45 -5.97 15.66 2.84
N ALA A 46 -4.98 16.36 3.39
CA ALA A 46 -4.62 16.32 4.79
C ALA A 46 -4.62 17.76 5.35
N PRO A 47 -5.39 18.05 6.42
CA PRO A 47 -5.41 19.38 7.04
C PRO A 47 -4.13 19.69 7.84
N GLU A 48 -3.35 18.67 8.18
CA GLU A 48 -2.17 18.73 9.04
C GLU A 48 -0.88 18.30 8.29
N GLU A 49 0.15 17.87 9.03
CA GLU A 49 1.42 17.40 8.48
C GLU A 49 1.20 16.17 7.58
N ILE A 50 1.83 16.20 6.41
CA ILE A 50 1.67 15.18 5.38
C ILE A 50 2.50 13.95 5.77
N GLU A 51 1.87 12.77 5.77
CA GLU A 51 2.58 11.51 5.99
C GLU A 51 3.67 11.34 4.92
N LYS A 52 4.82 10.78 5.32
CA LYS A 52 5.92 10.57 4.40
C LYS A 52 5.48 9.64 3.26
N MET A 53 5.61 10.11 2.02
CA MET A 53 5.31 9.29 0.85
C MET A 53 6.23 8.06 0.78
N GLY A 54 5.70 6.97 0.25
CA GLY A 54 6.42 5.72 0.08
C GLY A 54 5.76 4.86 -0.99
N PRO A 55 6.54 4.04 -1.73
CA PRO A 55 5.97 3.09 -2.68
C PRO A 55 5.29 1.94 -1.95
N PHE A 56 4.20 1.44 -2.54
CA PHE A 56 3.72 0.09 -2.28
C PHE A 56 4.75 -0.87 -2.87
N THR A 57 5.30 -1.72 -2.01
CA THR A 57 6.43 -2.59 -2.33
C THR A 57 5.96 -4.03 -2.18
N GLU A 58 5.80 -4.70 -3.31
CA GLU A 58 5.52 -6.13 -3.32
C GLU A 58 6.71 -6.90 -2.73
N ILE A 59 6.41 -7.82 -1.82
CA ILE A 59 7.40 -8.72 -1.20
C ILE A 59 7.13 -10.17 -1.60
N HIS A 60 8.09 -11.05 -1.31
CA HIS A 60 8.05 -12.44 -1.77
C HIS A 60 6.78 -13.18 -1.27
N MET A 61 5.96 -13.66 -2.21
CA MET A 61 4.67 -14.30 -1.90
C MET A 61 4.82 -15.62 -1.13
N ASP A 62 5.87 -16.39 -1.36
CA ASP A 62 6.02 -17.70 -0.69
C ASP A 62 6.84 -17.67 0.61
N ARG A 63 7.27 -16.49 1.06
CA ARG A 63 8.08 -16.37 2.29
C ARG A 63 7.24 -15.78 3.43
N PRO A 64 7.49 -16.19 4.68
CA PRO A 64 6.91 -15.53 5.84
C PRO A 64 7.29 -14.05 5.87
N LEU A 65 6.34 -13.20 6.25
CA LEU A 65 6.56 -11.76 6.38
C LEU A 65 7.74 -11.45 7.32
N GLU A 66 7.82 -12.19 8.44
CA GLU A 66 8.87 -12.00 9.45
C GLU A 66 10.28 -12.16 8.87
N GLU A 67 10.52 -13.14 8.01
CA GLU A 67 11.84 -13.33 7.40
C GLU A 67 12.26 -12.12 6.56
N THR A 68 11.33 -11.59 5.75
CA THR A 68 11.56 -10.41 4.93
C THR A 68 11.89 -9.20 5.80
N ILE A 69 11.14 -8.99 6.89
CA ILE A 69 11.37 -7.88 7.81
C ILE A 69 12.72 -8.01 8.51
N GLN A 70 13.09 -9.22 8.97
CA GLN A 70 14.39 -9.44 9.61
C GLN A 70 15.54 -9.18 8.65
N GLU A 71 15.43 -9.57 7.37
CA GLU A 71 16.41 -9.23 6.34
C GLU A 71 16.53 -7.71 6.15
N MET A 72 15.42 -6.99 6.07
CA MET A 72 15.43 -5.53 5.95
C MET A 72 16.08 -4.87 7.17
N ILE A 73 15.75 -5.32 8.39
CA ILE A 73 16.34 -4.82 9.64
C ILE A 73 17.84 -5.09 9.68
N ALA A 74 18.27 -6.29 9.28
CA ALA A 74 19.69 -6.65 9.20
C ALA A 74 20.48 -5.73 8.25
N HIS A 75 19.82 -5.13 7.26
CA HIS A 75 20.39 -4.15 6.32
C HIS A 75 20.07 -2.69 6.68
N GLY A 76 19.66 -2.42 7.93
CA GLY A 76 19.48 -1.08 8.48
C GLY A 76 18.07 -0.50 8.35
N GLY A 77 17.10 -1.29 7.89
CA GLY A 77 15.69 -0.93 7.92
C GLY A 77 15.12 -0.89 9.34
N LYS A 78 14.04 -0.13 9.54
CA LYS A 78 13.34 -0.04 10.82
C LYS A 78 11.85 -0.29 10.63
N LEU A 79 11.32 -1.28 11.33
CA LEU A 79 9.88 -1.53 11.37
C LEU A 79 9.18 -0.37 12.11
N ILE A 80 8.17 0.23 11.47
CA ILE A 80 7.37 1.31 12.05
C ILE A 80 6.10 0.70 12.66
N LEU A 81 5.98 0.86 13.98
CA LEU A 81 4.81 0.43 14.76
C LEU A 81 3.99 1.60 15.30
N ASP A 82 4.52 2.81 15.15
CA ASP A 82 3.91 4.03 15.68
C ASP A 82 2.87 4.59 14.70
N LYS A 83 1.60 4.54 15.08
CA LYS A 83 0.50 5.05 14.26
C LYS A 83 0.50 6.56 14.09
N THR A 84 1.23 7.31 14.91
CA THR A 84 1.39 8.75 14.68
C THR A 84 2.39 9.03 13.55
N LYS A 85 3.21 8.03 13.17
CA LYS A 85 4.15 8.14 12.05
C LYS A 85 3.60 7.62 10.74
N SER A 86 2.73 6.61 10.81
CA SER A 86 2.01 6.10 9.64
C SER A 86 0.69 5.49 10.06
N ALA A 87 -0.40 5.84 9.37
CA ALA A 87 -1.72 5.28 9.66
C ALA A 87 -1.78 3.76 9.41
N LEU A 88 -0.88 3.25 8.57
CA LEU A 88 -0.75 1.84 8.18
C LEU A 88 0.21 1.05 9.08
N ALA A 89 0.84 1.70 10.06
CA ALA A 89 1.71 1.03 11.02
C ALA A 89 0.91 0.03 11.89
N LYS A 90 1.34 -1.23 11.88
CA LYS A 90 0.75 -2.31 12.68
C LYS A 90 1.80 -3.38 13.03
N PRO A 91 1.59 -4.17 14.09
CA PRO A 91 2.41 -5.34 14.37
C PRO A 91 2.42 -6.31 13.20
N LEU A 92 3.49 -7.10 13.08
CA LEU A 92 3.55 -8.17 12.09
C LEU A 92 2.44 -9.19 12.37
N ASP A 93 1.60 -9.40 11.38
CA ASP A 93 0.53 -10.40 11.41
C ASP A 93 0.41 -11.04 10.03
N ASP A 94 0.99 -12.23 9.89
CA ASP A 94 0.92 -13.03 8.66
C ASP A 94 -0.27 -14.02 8.68
N SER A 95 -1.08 -13.99 9.74
CA SER A 95 -2.25 -14.88 9.89
C SER A 95 -3.48 -14.39 9.13
N ARG A 96 -3.52 -13.09 8.82
CA ARG A 96 -4.58 -12.44 8.06
C ARG A 96 -4.02 -12.00 6.72
N GLN A 97 -4.12 -12.89 5.74
CA GLN A 97 -3.70 -12.56 4.40
C GLN A 97 -4.78 -11.71 3.73
N SER A 98 -4.41 -10.48 3.39
CA SER A 98 -5.31 -9.52 2.75
C SER A 98 -4.54 -8.70 1.73
N TRP A 99 -5.28 -7.97 0.89
CA TRP A 99 -4.73 -7.00 -0.06
C TRP A 99 -4.19 -5.73 0.62
N GLU A 100 -4.17 -5.67 1.94
CA GLU A 100 -3.68 -4.52 2.69
C GLU A 100 -2.16 -4.52 2.84
N ILE A 101 -1.59 -3.34 3.08
CA ILE A 101 -0.21 -3.23 3.54
C ILE A 101 -0.03 -4.06 4.81
N HIS A 102 0.96 -4.94 4.83
CA HIS A 102 1.24 -5.85 5.95
C HIS A 102 2.21 -5.25 6.96
N ALA A 103 3.14 -4.40 6.50
CA ALA A 103 4.10 -3.72 7.34
C ALA A 103 4.58 -2.41 6.72
N VAL A 104 5.06 -1.49 7.56
CA VAL A 104 5.70 -0.25 7.13
C VAL A 104 7.14 -0.26 7.61
N VAL A 105 8.09 -0.12 6.70
CA VAL A 105 9.53 -0.11 7.02
C VAL A 105 10.16 1.20 6.57
N GLU A 106 10.92 1.84 7.45
CA GLU A 106 11.78 2.96 7.12
C GLU A 106 13.14 2.44 6.64
N ASP A 107 13.58 2.84 5.45
CA ASP A 107 14.90 2.53 4.91
C ASP A 107 16.02 3.37 5.58
N PRO A 108 17.31 3.06 5.37
CA PRO A 108 18.41 3.84 5.94
C PRO A 108 18.48 5.31 5.48
N ALA A 109 17.85 5.66 4.35
CA ALA A 109 17.71 7.03 3.86
C ALA A 109 16.47 7.74 4.45
N GLY A 110 15.71 7.04 5.30
CA GLY A 110 14.51 7.49 5.99
C GLY A 110 13.22 7.31 5.19
N ASN A 111 13.23 6.74 3.99
CA ASN A 111 12.03 6.59 3.17
C ASN A 111 11.15 5.47 3.69
N TYR A 112 9.83 5.63 3.57
CA TYR A 112 8.90 4.56 3.94
C TYR A 112 8.69 3.61 2.76
N LEU A 113 8.66 2.32 3.08
CA LEU A 113 8.29 1.23 2.20
C LEU A 113 7.05 0.57 2.79
N TYR A 114 5.94 0.63 2.05
CA TYR A 114 4.69 0.01 2.43
C TYR A 114 4.67 -1.41 1.85
N LEU A 115 4.95 -2.40 2.69
CA LEU A 115 5.13 -3.78 2.23
C LEU A 115 3.80 -4.47 2.04
N TRP A 116 3.65 -5.12 0.90
CA TRP A 116 2.39 -5.71 0.48
C TRP A 116 2.60 -7.11 -0.12
N LYS A 117 1.60 -7.97 0.08
CA LYS A 117 1.59 -9.37 -0.32
C LYS A 117 0.15 -9.80 -0.61
N CYS A 118 -0.08 -10.48 -1.72
CA CYS A 118 -1.38 -11.04 -2.05
C CYS A 118 -1.75 -12.19 -1.08
N PRO A 119 -3.05 -12.44 -0.87
CA PRO A 119 -3.49 -13.66 -0.21
C PRO A 119 -3.01 -14.93 -0.93
N SER A 120 -2.58 -15.93 -0.16
CA SER A 120 -2.11 -17.23 -0.70
C SER A 120 -3.23 -18.06 -1.31
N SER A 121 -4.50 -17.72 -1.02
CA SER A 121 -5.70 -18.24 -1.67
C SER A 121 -5.79 -17.87 -3.15
N ARG A 122 -5.14 -16.78 -3.57
CA ARG A 122 -5.29 -16.23 -4.90
C ARG A 122 -4.30 -16.85 -5.88
N THR A 123 -4.82 -17.12 -7.08
CA THR A 123 -4.03 -17.57 -8.23
C THR A 123 -4.07 -16.49 -9.31
N TRP A 124 -3.07 -16.49 -10.20
CA TRP A 124 -3.00 -15.57 -11.35
C TRP A 124 -4.16 -15.72 -12.35
N ASP A 125 -5.03 -16.72 -12.15
CA ASP A 125 -6.17 -17.02 -13.01
C ASP A 125 -7.47 -16.33 -12.56
N GLU A 126 -7.47 -15.70 -11.37
CA GLU A 126 -8.62 -15.00 -10.81
C GLU A 126 -8.45 -13.47 -10.92
N LEU A 127 -9.55 -12.75 -11.17
CA LEU A 127 -9.52 -11.29 -11.21
C LEU A 127 -9.20 -10.73 -9.82
N GLU A 128 -8.40 -9.65 -9.77
CA GLU A 128 -8.09 -8.86 -8.56
C GLU A 128 -9.30 -8.07 -8.03
N THR A 129 -10.47 -8.67 -8.06
CA THR A 129 -11.72 -8.05 -7.65
C THR A 129 -12.46 -9.05 -6.80
N GLU A 130 -12.18 -9.03 -5.52
CA GLU A 130 -13.04 -9.45 -4.41
C GLU A 130 -12.12 -9.54 -3.19
N TYR A 131 -12.36 -8.69 -2.19
CA TYR A 131 -11.84 -8.95 -0.85
C TYR A 131 -12.41 -10.31 -0.45
N ASP A 132 -11.55 -11.33 -0.32
CA ASP A 132 -11.97 -12.69 0.01
C ASP A 132 -12.89 -12.61 1.25
N VAL A 133 -14.18 -12.86 1.03
CA VAL A 133 -15.17 -12.94 2.11
C VAL A 133 -15.11 -14.39 2.58
N GLU A 134 -14.50 -14.63 3.74
CA GLU A 134 -14.76 -15.86 4.52
C GLU A 134 -16.19 -15.82 5.10
#